data_AF-A0A554K6Z6-F1
#
_entry.id   AF-A0A554K6Z6-F1
#
_cell.length_a   1.000
_cell.length_b   1.000
_cell.length_c   1.000
_cell.angle_alpha   90.00
_cell.angle_beta   90.00
_cell.angle_gamma   90.00
#
_symmetry.space_group_name_H-M   'P 1'
#
loop_
_entity.id
_entity.type
_entity.pdbx_description
1 polymer ?
#
loop_
_entity_poly.entity_id
_entity_poly.type
_entity_poly.pdbx_seq_one_letter_code
_entity_poly.pdbx_strand_id
1 'polypeptide(L)'
;MRFAGRKLAAVAGAGAIASFALTAWALPPLCPPDILTCGNPTQTTASDGDGDGVTAAQGDCDDGNPFVSPQLLERCGNAVDDNCDANIDEQSCISPSVAVITDLTAATVRAVSVDLRWTAAQFPVLPGVTYRYDLRSSATPLDAASMDSATFLSGAPSPGFPGAQETYTAIGLQPATTYYFGVRVIDAAGSVVAQSSVISTQTLPPEASTPDGQGTASDETPPASVADFYAVSGYGDITLRWTMPSDPGIVRVAIVRASGSTPSSPTDGTSVFIGLGTSTADAAVAAGTTYTYAAFTYDHAANSSASAVVSAALLPPPSDGSLVTDGSGTIFLVEGGSLLPLESTVTPEELGLSGDDILLVPASALAGFARGSVLTVRGEELLKRMDPDHDRLRNYDELQYGTDPGDPDTDYDSYDDGQEVAAGYDPLRPPTARTIDRRLVQRVAGKILLQVDRRGEAWWVHPTRGERYYLRNGKIAYAAMRYLSLGVSAADLAEIPRAGTDDRGDAALVKRLSGHILLSVDESGEAWYLNPADGHRYYLRDGDAAYWLMRYRSLGATTATLEKIPIGTLRGKLP
;
A
#
# COMPACT_ATOMS: atom_id res chain seq x y z
N MET A 1 -43.98 32.46 35.79
CA MET A 1 -45.37 32.54 35.24
C MET A 1 -45.36 31.67 33.96
N ARG A 2 -45.94 30.45 33.93
CA ARG A 2 -47.37 30.09 33.80
C ARG A 2 -47.98 30.73 32.53
N PHE A 3 -48.61 30.08 31.54
CA PHE A 3 -49.18 28.73 31.36
C PHE A 3 -49.45 28.50 29.85
N ALA A 4 -49.77 27.25 29.51
CA ALA A 4 -50.15 26.70 28.19
C ALA A 4 -51.36 27.35 27.47
N GLY A 5 -51.46 27.09 26.16
CA GLY A 5 -52.65 27.32 25.34
C GLY A 5 -52.93 26.15 24.38
N ARG A 6 -54.11 25.54 24.52
CA ARG A 6 -54.64 24.35 23.82
C ARG A 6 -55.46 24.72 22.56
N LYS A 7 -55.38 23.81 21.57
CA LYS A 7 -56.38 23.24 20.62
C LYS A 7 -57.78 23.87 20.43
N LEU A 8 -58.27 23.79 19.16
CA LEU A 8 -59.58 23.30 18.63
C LEU A 8 -59.92 24.07 17.32
N ALA A 9 -60.61 23.61 16.25
CA ALA A 9 -61.44 22.44 15.90
C ALA A 9 -61.54 22.37 14.34
N ALA A 10 -61.61 21.18 13.72
CA ALA A 10 -62.81 20.53 13.12
C ALA A 10 -63.38 21.14 11.82
N VAL A 11 -63.69 20.30 10.82
CA VAL A 11 -65.05 19.96 10.35
C VAL A 11 -64.98 18.92 9.23
N ALA A 12 -65.90 17.94 9.30
CA ALA A 12 -66.08 16.80 8.41
C ALA A 12 -67.15 17.04 7.34
N GLY A 13 -67.17 16.20 6.30
CA GLY A 13 -68.30 16.03 5.39
C GLY A 13 -68.15 14.78 4.53
N ALA A 14 -68.96 13.76 4.81
CA ALA A 14 -68.98 12.45 4.16
C ALA A 14 -70.18 12.30 3.21
N GLY A 15 -70.02 11.48 2.17
CA GLY A 15 -71.08 10.92 1.33
C GLY A 15 -70.60 9.60 0.71
N ALA A 16 -71.32 8.50 0.99
CA ALA A 16 -70.90 7.11 0.79
C ALA A 16 -71.53 6.46 -0.45
N ILE A 17 -70.84 5.53 -1.14
CA ILE A 17 -71.44 4.40 -1.89
C ILE A 17 -70.50 3.17 -1.96
N ALA A 18 -71.03 2.02 -1.51
CA ALA A 18 -70.78 0.59 -1.80
C ALA A 18 -69.38 -0.09 -1.74
N SER A 19 -69.36 -1.21 -0.99
CA SER A 19 -68.29 -2.18 -0.72
C SER A 19 -67.62 -2.85 -1.92
N PHE A 20 -66.29 -3.04 -1.84
CA PHE A 20 -65.59 -4.31 -2.06
C PHE A 20 -64.25 -4.27 -1.29
N ALA A 21 -63.83 -5.42 -0.77
CA ALA A 21 -62.81 -5.59 0.27
C ALA A 21 -61.37 -5.20 -0.11
N LEU A 22 -60.66 -4.56 0.82
CA LEU A 22 -59.20 -4.55 0.95
C LEU A 22 -58.87 -4.47 2.45
N THR A 23 -58.29 -5.55 2.97
CA THR A 23 -57.85 -5.69 4.36
C THR A 23 -56.68 -4.76 4.66
N ALA A 24 -56.87 -3.91 5.67
CA ALA A 24 -55.89 -2.99 6.21
C ALA A 24 -54.78 -3.75 6.96
N TRP A 25 -53.52 -3.46 6.64
CA TRP A 25 -52.39 -3.74 7.54
C TRP A 25 -52.20 -2.53 8.44
N ALA A 26 -52.51 -2.73 9.72
CA ALA A 26 -52.18 -1.83 10.81
C ALA A 26 -50.88 -2.34 11.47
N LEU A 27 -49.89 -1.45 11.61
CA LEU A 27 -48.95 -1.52 12.75
C LEU A 27 -49.75 -1.21 14.04
N PRO A 28 -49.34 -1.64 15.26
CA PRO A 28 -47.99 -1.97 15.76
C PRO A 28 -48.04 -3.25 16.69
N PRO A 29 -47.20 -3.51 17.73
CA PRO A 29 -45.90 -2.97 18.18
C PRO A 29 -44.83 -4.05 18.55
N LEU A 30 -43.61 -3.57 18.78
CA LEU A 30 -42.63 -3.90 19.85
C LEU A 30 -42.60 -5.33 20.46
N CYS A 31 -41.38 -5.87 20.53
CA CYS A 31 -40.99 -7.08 21.27
C CYS A 31 -41.68 -7.24 22.64
N PRO A 32 -42.08 -8.48 23.01
CA PRO A 32 -42.53 -8.79 24.37
C PRO A 32 -41.36 -8.74 25.38
N PRO A 33 -41.60 -8.33 26.64
CA PRO A 33 -40.60 -8.37 27.70
C PRO A 33 -40.61 -9.76 28.33
N ASP A 34 -39.61 -10.58 27.99
CA ASP A 34 -39.00 -11.60 28.86
C ASP A 34 -38.18 -12.55 27.97
N ILE A 35 -36.94 -12.15 27.67
CA ILE A 35 -35.73 -12.98 27.58
C ILE A 35 -34.57 -11.99 27.39
N LEU A 36 -33.73 -11.91 28.42
CA LEU A 36 -32.48 -11.15 28.45
C LEU A 36 -31.47 -11.78 27.48
N THR A 37 -31.20 -11.13 26.35
CA THR A 37 -29.87 -11.02 25.69
C THR A 37 -29.98 -10.16 24.43
N CYS A 38 -29.97 -8.83 24.59
CA CYS A 38 -29.54 -7.93 23.52
C CYS A 38 -28.33 -7.15 24.05
N GLY A 39 -27.15 -7.44 23.49
CA GLY A 39 -25.95 -6.64 23.70
C GLY A 39 -26.12 -5.24 23.07
N ASN A 40 -25.84 -4.24 23.90
CA ASN A 40 -25.31 -2.90 23.61
C ASN A 40 -25.73 -2.15 22.30
N PRO A 41 -26.37 -0.96 22.39
CA PRO A 41 -26.74 -0.14 21.23
C PRO A 41 -25.59 0.75 20.73
N THR A 42 -24.46 0.14 20.34
CA THR A 42 -23.36 0.83 19.63
C THR A 42 -22.74 -0.09 18.58
N GLN A 43 -23.44 -0.33 17.47
CA GLN A 43 -22.84 -0.71 16.19
C GLN A 43 -23.86 -0.42 15.08
N THR A 44 -23.71 0.74 14.44
CA THR A 44 -24.37 1.06 13.16
C THR A 44 -23.28 1.43 12.17
N THR A 45 -22.38 0.48 11.93
CA THR A 45 -21.56 0.34 10.73
C THR A 45 -21.18 -1.14 10.70
N ALA A 46 -22.05 -1.99 10.14
CA ALA A 46 -21.56 -3.28 9.69
C ALA A 46 -20.53 -2.92 8.60
N SER A 47 -19.26 -3.18 8.89
CA SER A 47 -18.22 -3.08 7.87
C SER A 47 -18.46 -4.26 6.96
N ASP A 48 -18.52 -4.01 5.66
CA ASP A 48 -18.40 -5.06 4.64
C ASP A 48 -17.06 -5.77 4.91
N GLY A 49 -17.14 -6.97 5.49
CA GLY A 49 -15.99 -7.67 6.08
C GLY A 49 -15.12 -8.37 5.05
N ASP A 50 -15.66 -8.65 3.88
CA ASP A 50 -15.00 -9.37 2.80
C ASP A 50 -14.91 -8.56 1.48
N GLY A 51 -15.57 -7.41 1.41
CA GLY A 51 -15.46 -6.45 0.33
C GLY A 51 -16.36 -6.74 -0.87
N ASP A 52 -17.38 -7.58 -0.72
CA ASP A 52 -18.30 -7.94 -1.82
C ASP A 52 -19.41 -6.89 -2.07
N GLY A 53 -19.52 -5.88 -1.19
CA GLY A 53 -20.48 -4.80 -1.28
C GLY A 53 -21.82 -5.05 -0.58
N VAL A 54 -22.00 -6.18 0.10
CA VAL A 54 -23.19 -6.56 0.86
C VAL A 54 -22.81 -6.86 2.31
N THR A 55 -23.26 -6.03 3.24
CA THR A 55 -22.97 -6.27 4.66
C THR A 55 -23.86 -7.36 5.26
N ALA A 56 -23.44 -7.95 6.40
CA ALA A 56 -24.30 -8.79 7.24
C ALA A 56 -25.69 -8.17 7.55
N ALA A 57 -25.76 -6.84 7.65
CA ALA A 57 -27.02 -6.13 7.89
C ALA A 57 -27.94 -6.07 6.65
N GLN A 58 -27.39 -6.30 5.46
CA GLN A 58 -28.09 -6.35 4.17
C GLN A 58 -28.45 -7.79 3.73
N GLY A 59 -28.17 -8.79 4.56
CA GLY A 59 -28.57 -10.17 4.34
C GLY A 59 -27.44 -11.11 3.92
N ASP A 60 -26.19 -10.66 3.98
CA ASP A 60 -25.04 -11.54 3.83
C ASP A 60 -24.97 -12.57 4.99
N CYS A 61 -24.93 -13.84 4.61
CA CYS A 61 -24.90 -14.97 5.52
C CYS A 61 -23.48 -15.41 5.92
N ASP A 62 -22.43 -14.91 5.26
CA ASP A 62 -21.01 -15.11 5.62
C ASP A 62 -20.15 -13.87 5.27
N ASP A 63 -20.26 -12.83 6.11
CA ASP A 63 -19.56 -11.51 6.04
C ASP A 63 -18.01 -11.59 6.15
N GLY A 64 -17.44 -12.78 6.03
CA GLY A 64 -16.01 -13.05 5.90
C GLY A 64 -15.63 -13.81 4.62
N ASN A 65 -16.60 -14.02 3.72
CA ASN A 65 -16.46 -14.79 2.50
C ASN A 65 -17.18 -14.08 1.33
N PRO A 66 -16.43 -13.39 0.45
CA PRO A 66 -17.01 -12.50 -0.57
C PRO A 66 -17.68 -13.24 -1.74
N PHE A 67 -17.90 -14.54 -1.56
CA PHE A 67 -18.53 -15.46 -2.50
C PHE A 67 -19.84 -16.02 -1.95
N VAL A 68 -20.30 -15.49 -0.82
CA VAL A 68 -21.57 -15.84 -0.18
C VAL A 68 -22.32 -14.54 0.03
N SER A 69 -23.33 -14.24 -0.79
CA SER A 69 -24.20 -13.10 -0.57
C SER A 69 -25.49 -13.16 -1.38
N PRO A 70 -26.56 -12.45 -0.97
CA PRO A 70 -27.86 -12.43 -1.64
C PRO A 70 -27.86 -12.06 -3.14
N GLN A 71 -26.75 -11.52 -3.65
CA GLN A 71 -26.63 -11.10 -5.05
C GLN A 71 -26.00 -12.17 -5.95
N LEU A 72 -25.54 -13.28 -5.37
CA LEU A 72 -24.91 -14.39 -6.09
C LEU A 72 -25.95 -15.45 -6.49
N LEU A 73 -25.55 -16.37 -7.37
CA LEU A 73 -26.30 -17.56 -7.74
C LEU A 73 -25.53 -18.76 -7.22
N GLU A 74 -26.28 -19.78 -6.78
CA GLU A 74 -25.75 -21.03 -6.25
C GLU A 74 -24.71 -21.69 -7.15
N ARG A 75 -23.65 -22.22 -6.54
CA ARG A 75 -22.64 -23.01 -7.23
C ARG A 75 -22.80 -24.49 -6.92
N CYS A 76 -23.35 -25.23 -7.89
CA CYS A 76 -23.56 -26.67 -7.76
C CYS A 76 -22.32 -27.46 -7.32
N GLY A 77 -22.46 -28.20 -6.22
CA GLY A 77 -21.54 -29.20 -5.70
C GLY A 77 -20.48 -28.67 -4.74
N ASN A 78 -20.62 -27.44 -4.22
CA ASN A 78 -19.75 -26.91 -3.17
C ASN A 78 -20.32 -27.12 -1.75
N ALA A 79 -21.60 -27.54 -1.62
CA ALA A 79 -22.30 -27.70 -0.35
C ALA A 79 -22.37 -26.42 0.52
N VAL A 80 -22.35 -25.26 -0.12
CA VAL A 80 -22.49 -23.93 0.49
C VAL A 80 -23.76 -23.28 -0.07
N ASP A 81 -24.42 -22.46 0.74
CA ASP A 81 -25.53 -21.57 0.33
C ASP A 81 -24.89 -20.24 -0.09
N ASP A 82 -24.56 -20.12 -1.37
CA ASP A 82 -23.82 -18.99 -1.94
C ASP A 82 -24.73 -17.75 -2.11
N ASN A 83 -26.04 -17.94 -2.27
CA ASN A 83 -27.01 -16.85 -2.49
C ASN A 83 -27.82 -16.48 -1.24
N CYS A 84 -27.51 -17.08 -0.08
CA CYS A 84 -28.14 -16.83 1.20
C CYS A 84 -29.67 -17.00 1.20
N ASP A 85 -30.19 -17.93 0.39
CA ASP A 85 -31.63 -18.21 0.28
C ASP A 85 -32.09 -19.40 1.15
N ALA A 86 -31.16 -19.96 1.93
CA ALA A 86 -31.31 -21.14 2.80
C ALA A 86 -31.47 -22.47 2.05
N ASN A 87 -31.22 -22.52 0.74
CA ASN A 87 -31.15 -23.75 -0.05
C ASN A 87 -29.73 -23.97 -0.56
N ILE A 88 -29.14 -25.09 -0.18
CA ILE A 88 -27.81 -25.49 -0.65
C ILE A 88 -27.95 -26.22 -1.99
N ASP A 89 -27.18 -25.81 -3.01
CA ASP A 89 -27.02 -26.52 -4.29
C ASP A 89 -28.35 -26.74 -5.06
N GLU A 90 -29.22 -25.74 -5.15
CA GLU A 90 -30.49 -25.88 -5.87
C GLU A 90 -30.32 -26.00 -7.40
N GLN A 91 -31.37 -26.45 -8.09
CA GLN A 91 -31.33 -26.73 -9.54
C GLN A 91 -31.02 -25.51 -10.42
N SER A 92 -31.10 -24.29 -9.88
CA SER A 92 -30.83 -23.02 -10.57
C SER A 92 -29.39 -22.53 -10.35
N CYS A 93 -28.41 -23.43 -10.48
CA CYS A 93 -27.01 -23.17 -10.15
C CYS A 93 -26.12 -22.90 -11.39
N ILE A 94 -24.99 -22.24 -11.18
CA ILE A 94 -23.94 -22.12 -12.19
C ILE A 94 -23.16 -23.46 -12.32
N SER A 95 -23.36 -24.15 -13.44
CA SER A 95 -22.53 -25.30 -13.87
C SER A 95 -21.21 -24.82 -14.48
N PRO A 96 -20.15 -25.68 -14.59
CA PRO A 96 -18.84 -25.32 -15.16
C PRO A 96 -18.83 -25.06 -16.68
N SER A 97 -19.93 -24.56 -17.25
CA SER A 97 -19.97 -24.01 -18.61
C SER A 97 -19.33 -22.63 -18.66
N VAL A 98 -18.70 -22.31 -19.79
CA VAL A 98 -18.12 -20.97 -20.04
C VAL A 98 -19.23 -19.92 -19.92
N ALA A 99 -19.08 -19.00 -18.97
CA ALA A 99 -20.01 -17.88 -18.77
C ALA A 99 -19.97 -16.90 -19.95
N VAL A 100 -21.02 -16.11 -20.10
CA VAL A 100 -21.15 -15.16 -21.22
C VAL A 100 -21.10 -13.72 -20.71
N ILE A 101 -20.21 -12.92 -21.29
CA ILE A 101 -20.20 -11.46 -21.15
C ILE A 101 -21.11 -10.89 -22.23
N THR A 102 -22.24 -10.27 -21.85
CA THR A 102 -23.34 -9.96 -22.78
C THR A 102 -23.33 -8.52 -23.31
N ASP A 103 -22.57 -7.62 -22.69
CA ASP A 103 -22.70 -6.17 -22.86
C ASP A 103 -21.38 -5.46 -23.20
N LEU A 104 -20.40 -6.20 -23.73
CA LEU A 104 -19.19 -5.60 -24.26
C LEU A 104 -19.54 -4.55 -25.30
N THR A 105 -19.12 -3.30 -25.09
CA THR A 105 -19.40 -2.17 -25.97
C THR A 105 -18.19 -1.24 -26.10
N ALA A 106 -18.08 -0.59 -27.27
CA ALA A 106 -17.18 0.53 -27.48
C ALA A 106 -17.89 1.81 -27.01
N ALA A 107 -17.42 2.42 -25.93
CA ALA A 107 -18.01 3.58 -25.28
C ALA A 107 -17.60 4.89 -25.98
N THR A 108 -16.30 5.20 -25.99
CA THR A 108 -15.74 6.38 -26.66
C THR A 108 -14.77 5.95 -27.73
N VAL A 109 -14.93 6.46 -28.94
CA VAL A 109 -14.07 6.15 -30.07
C VAL A 109 -13.29 7.40 -30.47
N ARG A 110 -11.96 7.29 -30.52
CA ARG A 110 -11.04 8.36 -30.91
C ARG A 110 -10.27 7.95 -32.18
N ALA A 111 -9.38 8.81 -32.67
CA ALA A 111 -8.58 8.52 -33.85
C ALA A 111 -7.58 7.37 -33.63
N VAL A 112 -7.01 7.25 -32.42
CA VAL A 112 -5.96 6.27 -32.11
C VAL A 112 -6.27 5.41 -30.87
N SER A 113 -7.47 5.55 -30.30
CA SER A 113 -7.89 4.78 -29.14
C SER A 113 -9.40 4.53 -29.08
N VAL A 114 -9.78 3.50 -28.35
CA VAL A 114 -11.17 3.09 -28.10
C VAL A 114 -11.32 2.71 -26.64
N ASP A 115 -12.29 3.34 -25.96
CA ASP A 115 -12.68 2.98 -24.59
C ASP A 115 -13.71 1.85 -24.68
N LEU A 116 -13.41 0.71 -24.06
CA LEU A 116 -14.25 -0.47 -23.96
C LEU A 116 -14.88 -0.54 -22.56
N ARG A 117 -16.11 -1.02 -22.50
CA ARG A 117 -16.82 -1.31 -21.25
C ARG A 117 -17.60 -2.61 -21.34
N TRP A 118 -17.70 -3.32 -20.23
CA TRP A 118 -18.54 -4.52 -20.07
C TRP A 118 -18.88 -4.72 -18.59
N THR A 119 -19.80 -5.62 -18.32
CA THR A 119 -20.13 -6.06 -16.96
C THR A 119 -19.40 -7.37 -16.68
N ALA A 120 -18.72 -7.47 -15.53
CA ALA A 120 -18.06 -8.69 -15.09
C ALA A 120 -19.08 -9.84 -15.03
N ALA A 121 -18.83 -10.88 -15.82
CA ALA A 121 -19.70 -12.05 -15.89
C ALA A 121 -19.62 -12.85 -14.59
N GLN A 122 -20.71 -13.51 -14.24
CA GLN A 122 -20.72 -14.48 -13.15
C GLN A 122 -20.15 -15.82 -13.63
N PHE A 123 -19.10 -16.31 -12.98
CA PHE A 123 -18.48 -17.60 -13.26
C PHE A 123 -17.97 -18.25 -11.96
N PRO A 124 -17.80 -19.58 -11.92
CA PRO A 124 -17.28 -20.25 -10.74
C PRO A 124 -15.84 -19.82 -10.44
N VAL A 125 -15.62 -19.22 -9.28
CA VAL A 125 -14.30 -18.89 -8.74
C VAL A 125 -13.80 -20.02 -7.86
N LEU A 126 -12.59 -20.50 -8.10
CA LEU A 126 -11.95 -21.56 -7.32
C LEU A 126 -10.99 -20.96 -6.30
N PRO A 127 -11.04 -21.38 -5.01
CA PRO A 127 -10.05 -20.96 -4.03
C PRO A 127 -8.62 -21.23 -4.52
N GLY A 128 -7.75 -20.22 -4.41
CA GLY A 128 -6.35 -20.33 -4.83
C GLY A 128 -6.10 -20.25 -6.34
N VAL A 129 -7.12 -19.97 -7.16
CA VAL A 129 -6.95 -19.74 -8.61
C VAL A 129 -7.03 -18.25 -8.91
N THR A 130 -6.04 -17.73 -9.66
CA THR A 130 -6.05 -16.35 -10.16
C THR A 130 -6.66 -16.30 -11.55
N TYR A 131 -7.60 -15.37 -11.74
CA TYR A 131 -8.26 -15.10 -13.02
C TYR A 131 -7.77 -13.78 -13.61
N ARG A 132 -7.76 -13.68 -14.95
CA ARG A 132 -7.44 -12.44 -15.67
C ARG A 132 -8.26 -12.31 -16.94
N TYR A 133 -8.43 -11.08 -17.42
CA TYR A 133 -8.97 -10.85 -18.75
C TYR A 133 -7.92 -11.15 -19.84
N ASP A 134 -8.33 -11.91 -20.85
CA ASP A 134 -7.66 -12.00 -22.14
C ASP A 134 -8.44 -11.15 -23.16
N LEU A 135 -7.98 -9.90 -23.31
CA LEU A 135 -8.56 -8.93 -24.21
C LEU A 135 -7.78 -8.89 -25.53
N ARG A 136 -8.49 -8.97 -26.64
CA ARG A 136 -7.90 -9.08 -27.98
C ARG A 136 -8.43 -8.02 -28.92
N SER A 137 -7.58 -7.58 -29.84
CA SER A 137 -7.95 -6.72 -30.95
C SER A 137 -7.42 -7.24 -32.30
N SER A 138 -8.16 -6.97 -33.37
CA SER A 138 -7.75 -7.29 -34.74
C SER A 138 -8.28 -6.26 -35.73
N ALA A 139 -7.51 -5.95 -36.77
CA ALA A 139 -7.95 -5.13 -37.90
C ALA A 139 -8.71 -5.94 -38.97
N THR A 140 -8.76 -7.27 -38.81
CA THR A 140 -9.58 -8.19 -39.62
C THR A 140 -10.68 -8.80 -38.75
N PRO A 141 -11.79 -9.30 -39.34
CA PRO A 141 -12.86 -9.94 -38.58
C PRO A 141 -12.33 -10.97 -37.59
N LEU A 142 -12.79 -10.87 -36.35
CA LEU A 142 -12.41 -11.73 -35.23
C LEU A 142 -13.57 -12.68 -34.91
N ASP A 143 -13.23 -13.94 -34.65
CA ASP A 143 -14.16 -14.98 -34.20
C ASP A 143 -13.50 -15.84 -33.10
N ALA A 144 -14.25 -16.78 -32.53
CA ALA A 144 -13.75 -17.62 -31.44
C ALA A 144 -12.49 -18.43 -31.81
N ALA A 145 -12.30 -18.77 -33.09
CA ALA A 145 -11.15 -19.55 -33.56
C ALA A 145 -9.90 -18.67 -33.83
N SER A 146 -10.09 -17.37 -34.07
CA SER A 146 -9.03 -16.41 -34.35
C SER A 146 -8.64 -15.52 -33.15
N MET A 147 -9.31 -15.67 -32.00
CA MET A 147 -8.97 -14.96 -30.76
C MET A 147 -7.51 -15.14 -30.34
N ASP A 148 -6.96 -16.35 -30.45
CA ASP A 148 -5.61 -16.64 -29.96
C ASP A 148 -4.50 -16.03 -30.84
N SER A 149 -4.79 -15.80 -32.13
CA SER A 149 -3.87 -15.17 -33.09
C SER A 149 -4.02 -13.65 -33.18
N ALA A 150 -5.06 -13.09 -32.55
CA ALA A 150 -5.28 -11.65 -32.49
C ALA A 150 -4.32 -10.96 -31.50
N THR A 151 -4.19 -9.64 -31.66
CA THR A 151 -3.28 -8.83 -30.84
C THR A 151 -3.76 -8.79 -29.40
N PHE A 152 -2.92 -9.26 -28.48
CA PHE A 152 -3.18 -9.21 -27.05
C PHE A 152 -3.09 -7.77 -26.53
N LEU A 153 -4.13 -7.34 -25.83
CA LEU A 153 -4.22 -6.04 -25.19
C LEU A 153 -3.90 -6.19 -23.71
N SER A 154 -2.65 -5.89 -23.34
CA SER A 154 -2.18 -6.00 -21.97
C SER A 154 -2.72 -4.87 -21.08
N GLY A 155 -2.75 -5.15 -19.76
CA GLY A 155 -3.15 -4.18 -18.74
C GLY A 155 -4.66 -4.04 -18.57
N ALA A 156 -5.41 -5.07 -18.97
CA ALA A 156 -6.79 -5.22 -18.55
C ALA A 156 -6.87 -5.28 -17.01
N PRO A 157 -7.96 -4.75 -16.40
CA PRO A 157 -8.16 -4.86 -14.96
C PRO A 157 -8.21 -6.33 -14.51
N SER A 158 -8.03 -6.57 -13.22
CA SER A 158 -8.41 -7.86 -12.67
C SER A 158 -9.94 -8.00 -12.74
N PRO A 159 -10.50 -9.16 -13.11
CA PRO A 159 -11.95 -9.37 -13.06
C PRO A 159 -12.50 -9.01 -11.68
N GLY A 160 -13.39 -8.02 -11.64
CA GLY A 160 -14.12 -7.64 -10.46
C GLY A 160 -15.22 -8.63 -10.11
N PHE A 161 -15.94 -8.34 -9.02
CA PHE A 161 -17.09 -9.13 -8.61
C PHE A 161 -18.17 -9.16 -9.71
N PRO A 162 -18.97 -10.25 -9.80
CA PRO A 162 -20.06 -10.33 -10.76
C PRO A 162 -20.95 -9.08 -10.72
N GLY A 163 -21.25 -8.49 -11.88
CA GLY A 163 -22.03 -7.24 -11.96
C GLY A 163 -21.20 -5.96 -11.86
N ALA A 164 -19.92 -6.03 -11.48
CA ALA A 164 -19.03 -4.86 -11.51
C ALA A 164 -18.86 -4.34 -12.94
N GLN A 165 -18.87 -3.02 -13.09
CA GLN A 165 -18.61 -2.39 -14.38
C GLN A 165 -17.10 -2.33 -14.64
N GLU A 166 -16.69 -2.94 -15.74
CA GLU A 166 -15.31 -3.00 -16.18
C GLU A 166 -15.04 -2.00 -17.29
N THR A 167 -13.83 -1.45 -17.31
CA THR A 167 -13.39 -0.51 -18.34
C THR A 167 -11.97 -0.80 -18.80
N TYR A 168 -11.71 -0.57 -20.10
CA TYR A 168 -10.38 -0.68 -20.67
C TYR A 168 -10.21 0.27 -21.85
N THR A 169 -9.07 0.95 -21.94
CA THR A 169 -8.75 1.81 -23.09
C THR A 169 -7.72 1.15 -24.01
N ALA A 170 -8.15 0.73 -25.19
CA ALA A 170 -7.25 0.30 -26.25
C ALA A 170 -6.61 1.52 -26.90
N ILE A 171 -5.27 1.62 -26.89
CA ILE A 171 -4.50 2.74 -27.48
C ILE A 171 -3.52 2.21 -28.53
N GLY A 172 -2.96 3.10 -29.33
CA GLY A 172 -2.00 2.74 -30.39
C GLY A 172 -2.69 2.16 -31.64
N LEU A 173 -3.96 2.47 -31.84
CA LEU A 173 -4.74 2.06 -33.00
C LEU A 173 -4.48 2.99 -34.20
N GLN A 174 -4.67 2.48 -35.41
CA GLN A 174 -4.58 3.31 -36.62
C GLN A 174 -5.88 4.11 -36.85
N PRO A 175 -5.81 5.38 -37.26
CA PRO A 175 -7.00 6.17 -37.63
C PRO A 175 -7.78 5.58 -38.81
N ALA A 176 -9.07 5.92 -38.88
CA ALA A 176 -10.01 5.49 -39.94
C ALA A 176 -10.04 3.97 -40.19
N THR A 177 -9.69 3.15 -39.21
CA THR A 177 -9.50 1.70 -39.35
C THR A 177 -10.54 0.94 -38.52
N THR A 178 -11.16 -0.08 -39.11
CA THR A 178 -12.11 -0.94 -38.39
C THR A 178 -11.34 -1.94 -37.54
N TYR A 179 -11.64 -1.95 -36.24
CA TYR A 179 -11.11 -2.91 -35.28
C TYR A 179 -12.22 -3.79 -34.72
N TYR A 180 -11.88 -5.04 -34.48
CA TYR A 180 -12.70 -6.06 -33.82
C TYR A 180 -12.12 -6.34 -32.44
N PHE A 181 -12.98 -6.40 -31.41
CA PHE A 181 -12.58 -6.61 -30.02
C PHE A 181 -13.33 -7.79 -29.41
N GLY A 182 -12.64 -8.58 -28.58
CA GLY A 182 -13.22 -9.67 -27.81
C GLY A 182 -12.57 -9.78 -26.44
N VAL A 183 -13.36 -10.16 -25.43
CA VAL A 183 -12.93 -10.36 -24.04
C VAL A 183 -13.15 -11.81 -23.66
N ARG A 184 -12.15 -12.42 -23.01
CA ARG A 184 -12.31 -13.69 -22.28
C ARG A 184 -11.84 -13.52 -20.84
N VAL A 185 -12.37 -14.32 -19.93
CA VAL A 185 -11.76 -14.55 -18.62
C VAL A 185 -11.06 -15.89 -18.67
N ILE A 186 -9.78 -15.91 -18.30
CA ILE A 186 -8.97 -17.12 -18.25
C ILE A 186 -8.37 -17.33 -16.86
N ASP A 187 -8.17 -18.59 -16.49
CA ASP A 187 -7.44 -18.98 -15.28
C ASP A 187 -5.91 -18.91 -15.49
N ALA A 188 -5.15 -19.23 -14.44
CA ALA A 188 -3.68 -19.30 -14.49
C ALA A 188 -3.15 -20.35 -15.49
N ALA A 189 -3.93 -21.39 -15.80
CA ALA A 189 -3.59 -22.43 -16.79
C ALA A 189 -3.96 -22.04 -18.24
N GLY A 190 -4.72 -20.95 -18.43
CA GLY A 190 -5.20 -20.48 -19.73
C GLY A 190 -6.57 -21.02 -20.14
N SER A 191 -7.28 -21.73 -19.27
CA SER A 191 -8.63 -22.22 -19.53
C SER A 191 -9.62 -21.06 -19.55
N VAL A 192 -10.51 -21.03 -20.54
CA VAL A 192 -11.55 -19.99 -20.65
C VAL A 192 -12.72 -20.31 -19.73
N VAL A 193 -13.06 -19.38 -18.84
CA VAL A 193 -14.19 -19.50 -17.90
C VAL A 193 -15.32 -18.53 -18.19
N ALA A 194 -15.05 -17.43 -18.90
CA ALA A 194 -16.07 -16.54 -19.46
C ALA A 194 -15.63 -15.96 -20.81
N GLN A 195 -16.57 -15.59 -21.68
CA GLN A 195 -16.27 -14.96 -22.97
C GLN A 195 -17.38 -14.02 -23.46
N SER A 196 -16.99 -12.97 -24.20
CA SER A 196 -17.92 -12.05 -24.87
C SER A 196 -18.22 -12.47 -26.31
N SER A 197 -19.29 -11.92 -26.87
CA SER A 197 -19.37 -11.79 -28.33
C SER A 197 -18.33 -10.79 -28.84
N VAL A 198 -17.90 -10.93 -30.10
CA VAL A 198 -16.99 -9.97 -30.73
C VAL A 198 -17.78 -8.73 -31.14
N ILE A 199 -17.26 -7.56 -30.80
CA ILE A 199 -17.76 -6.27 -31.30
C ILE A 199 -16.81 -5.70 -32.35
N SER A 200 -17.31 -4.76 -33.16
CA SER A 200 -16.48 -4.01 -34.09
C SER A 200 -16.81 -2.53 -34.06
N THR A 201 -15.80 -1.69 -34.24
CA THR A 201 -15.94 -0.23 -34.36
C THR A 201 -14.87 0.32 -35.29
N GLN A 202 -15.11 1.48 -35.91
CA GLN A 202 -14.13 2.16 -36.76
C GLN A 202 -13.57 3.37 -36.00
N THR A 203 -12.24 3.43 -35.85
CA THR A 203 -11.57 4.60 -35.28
C THR A 203 -11.86 5.85 -36.11
N LEU A 204 -11.83 7.02 -35.46
CA LEU A 204 -12.07 8.27 -36.16
C LEU A 204 -10.95 8.55 -37.19
N PRO A 205 -11.24 9.32 -38.25
CA PRO A 205 -10.19 9.89 -39.08
C PRO A 205 -9.20 10.72 -38.24
N PRO A 206 -7.97 10.94 -38.73
CA PRO A 206 -7.12 11.98 -38.16
C PRO A 206 -7.89 13.30 -38.15
N GLU A 207 -7.81 14.09 -37.08
CA GLU A 207 -8.53 15.37 -37.01
C GLU A 207 -8.22 16.22 -38.25
N ALA A 208 -9.29 16.65 -38.95
CA ALA A 208 -9.17 17.39 -40.18
C ALA A 208 -8.51 18.75 -39.91
N SER A 209 -7.53 19.11 -40.74
CA SER A 209 -6.92 20.43 -40.74
C SER A 209 -7.97 21.53 -40.80
N THR A 210 -7.87 22.50 -39.90
CA THR A 210 -8.54 23.79 -40.11
C THR A 210 -7.89 24.49 -41.32
N PRO A 211 -8.61 25.34 -42.06
CA PRO A 211 -8.10 25.96 -43.30
C PRO A 211 -6.87 26.88 -43.15
N ASP A 212 -6.38 27.14 -41.93
CA ASP A 212 -5.43 28.22 -41.64
C ASP A 212 -3.94 27.81 -41.65
N GLY A 213 -3.60 26.60 -42.11
CA GLY A 213 -2.21 26.27 -42.49
C GLY A 213 -1.17 26.24 -41.35
N GLN A 214 -1.60 26.19 -40.08
CA GLN A 214 -0.75 25.78 -38.96
C GLN A 214 -0.90 24.27 -38.74
N GLY A 215 0.23 23.55 -38.70
CA GLY A 215 0.30 22.10 -38.84
C GLY A 215 -0.60 21.28 -37.92
N THR A 216 -1.13 20.19 -38.49
CA THR A 216 -1.80 19.09 -37.81
C THR A 216 -0.78 18.30 -36.99
N ALA A 217 -0.71 18.52 -35.69
CA ALA A 217 0.02 17.61 -34.82
C ALA A 217 -0.97 16.58 -34.30
N SER A 218 -0.68 15.30 -34.52
CA SER A 218 -1.13 14.25 -33.60
C SER A 218 -0.80 14.70 -32.17
N ASP A 219 -1.66 14.36 -31.21
CA ASP A 219 -1.33 14.62 -29.80
C ASP A 219 -0.04 13.88 -29.46
N GLU A 220 1.04 14.63 -29.28
CA GLU A 220 2.38 14.16 -28.89
C GLU A 220 2.71 14.57 -27.45
N THR A 221 1.74 15.16 -26.73
CA THR A 221 1.96 15.70 -25.39
C THR A 221 2.05 14.54 -24.40
N PRO A 222 3.21 14.28 -23.77
CA PRO A 222 3.30 13.21 -22.82
C PRO A 222 2.46 13.49 -21.56
N PRO A 223 1.79 12.48 -20.99
CA PRO A 223 1.10 12.63 -19.71
C PRO A 223 2.07 12.84 -18.54
N ALA A 224 1.54 13.24 -17.39
CA ALA A 224 2.32 13.33 -16.15
C ALA A 224 2.84 11.95 -15.70
N SER A 225 4.11 11.87 -15.30
CA SER A 225 4.68 10.65 -14.70
C SER A 225 4.12 10.40 -13.30
N VAL A 226 4.17 9.15 -12.84
CA VAL A 226 3.70 8.77 -11.49
C VAL A 226 4.47 9.51 -10.39
N ALA A 227 3.80 9.78 -9.27
CA ALA A 227 4.41 10.38 -8.09
C ALA A 227 4.75 9.31 -7.05
N ASP A 228 5.61 9.65 -6.08
CA ASP A 228 5.97 8.80 -4.94
C ASP A 228 6.33 7.35 -5.34
N PHE A 229 7.10 7.18 -6.41
CA PHE A 229 7.49 5.86 -6.87
C PHE A 229 8.62 5.31 -6.00
N TYR A 230 8.35 4.26 -5.23
CA TYR A 230 9.33 3.61 -4.37
C TYR A 230 9.20 2.09 -4.40
N ALA A 231 10.24 1.42 -3.92
CA ALA A 231 10.36 -0.02 -3.82
C ALA A 231 10.58 -0.43 -2.36
N VAL A 232 9.98 -1.54 -1.95
CA VAL A 232 10.17 -2.21 -0.67
C VAL A 232 10.76 -3.58 -0.95
N SER A 233 11.96 -3.82 -0.43
CA SER A 233 12.67 -5.09 -0.60
C SER A 233 12.17 -6.13 0.38
N GLY A 234 11.70 -7.27 -0.12
CA GLY A 234 11.44 -8.48 0.66
C GLY A 234 12.49 -9.57 0.40
N TYR A 235 12.33 -10.71 1.06
CA TYR A 235 13.20 -11.89 0.87
C TYR A 235 12.87 -12.68 -0.42
N GLY A 236 11.64 -12.56 -0.95
CA GLY A 236 11.21 -13.27 -2.17
C GLY A 236 10.64 -12.38 -3.27
N ASP A 237 10.32 -11.12 -2.98
CA ASP A 237 9.84 -10.16 -3.96
C ASP A 237 10.35 -8.74 -3.66
N ILE A 238 10.24 -7.88 -4.66
CA ILE A 238 10.35 -6.43 -4.50
C ILE A 238 8.96 -5.85 -4.76
N THR A 239 8.37 -5.24 -3.73
CA THR A 239 7.08 -4.59 -3.82
C THR A 239 7.25 -3.13 -4.22
N LEU A 240 6.66 -2.74 -5.35
CA LEU A 240 6.69 -1.40 -5.93
C LEU A 240 5.38 -0.69 -5.63
N ARG A 241 5.46 0.60 -5.29
CA ARG A 241 4.30 1.44 -4.98
C ARG A 241 4.46 2.82 -5.59
N TRP A 242 3.36 3.41 -6.02
CA TRP A 242 3.31 4.76 -6.60
C TRP A 242 1.95 5.43 -6.35
N THR A 243 1.93 6.73 -6.53
CA THR A 243 0.73 7.56 -6.53
C THR A 243 0.35 7.93 -7.97
N MET A 244 -0.90 7.69 -8.34
CA MET A 244 -1.42 8.11 -9.64
C MET A 244 -1.53 9.64 -9.71
N PRO A 245 -1.02 10.28 -10.78
CA PRO A 245 -1.22 11.71 -10.99
C PRO A 245 -2.71 12.02 -11.18
N SER A 246 -3.15 13.21 -10.77
CA SER A 246 -4.53 13.67 -10.97
C SER A 246 -4.84 14.10 -12.42
N ASP A 247 -4.09 13.58 -13.39
CA ASP A 247 -4.24 13.89 -14.80
C ASP A 247 -5.31 12.96 -15.42
N PRO A 248 -6.46 13.51 -15.86
CA PRO A 248 -7.55 12.71 -16.41
C PRO A 248 -7.22 12.11 -17.78
N GLY A 249 -6.12 12.52 -18.42
CA GLY A 249 -5.65 11.96 -19.68
C GLY A 249 -4.98 10.60 -19.53
N ILE A 250 -4.61 10.20 -18.31
CA ILE A 250 -3.88 8.95 -18.06
C ILE A 250 -4.81 7.74 -18.16
N VAL A 251 -4.42 6.77 -18.98
CA VAL A 251 -5.19 5.53 -19.22
C VAL A 251 -4.61 4.30 -18.53
N ARG A 252 -3.31 4.29 -18.20
CA ARG A 252 -2.64 3.22 -17.41
C ARG A 252 -1.20 3.60 -17.04
N VAL A 253 -0.63 2.80 -16.15
CA VAL A 253 0.80 2.78 -15.80
C VAL A 253 1.43 1.51 -16.35
N ALA A 254 2.68 1.61 -16.81
CA ALA A 254 3.55 0.49 -17.07
C ALA A 254 4.81 0.59 -16.22
N ILE A 255 5.17 -0.51 -15.58
CA ILE A 255 6.40 -0.68 -14.81
C ILE A 255 7.29 -1.66 -15.56
N VAL A 256 8.50 -1.22 -15.89
CA VAL A 256 9.54 -2.05 -16.49
C VAL A 256 10.77 -2.09 -15.60
N ARG A 257 11.50 -3.20 -15.69
CA ARG A 257 12.70 -3.46 -14.93
C ARG A 257 13.87 -3.78 -15.85
N ALA A 258 15.05 -3.28 -15.50
CA ALA A 258 16.32 -3.72 -16.06
C ALA A 258 17.37 -3.97 -14.96
N SER A 259 18.32 -4.86 -15.22
CA SER A 259 19.48 -5.10 -14.36
C SER A 259 20.67 -4.26 -14.84
N GLY A 260 21.19 -3.37 -14.00
CA GLY A 260 22.40 -2.59 -14.30
C GLY A 260 22.23 -1.40 -15.26
N SER A 261 21.03 -1.14 -15.77
CA SER A 261 20.69 0.07 -16.54
C SER A 261 19.31 0.60 -16.14
N THR A 262 19.06 1.87 -16.43
CA THR A 262 17.72 2.47 -16.26
C THR A 262 16.91 2.28 -17.53
N PRO A 263 15.72 1.65 -17.47
CA PRO A 263 14.81 1.61 -18.61
C PRO A 263 14.48 3.01 -19.14
N SER A 264 14.61 3.19 -20.45
CA SER A 264 14.39 4.46 -21.15
C SER A 264 13.01 4.61 -21.78
N SER A 265 12.28 3.51 -21.92
CA SER A 265 10.91 3.48 -22.46
C SER A 265 10.08 2.37 -21.81
N PRO A 266 8.75 2.40 -21.94
CA PRO A 266 7.88 1.34 -21.42
C PRO A 266 8.11 -0.06 -22.03
N THR A 267 8.92 -0.16 -23.09
CA THR A 267 9.29 -1.42 -23.75
C THR A 267 10.76 -1.80 -23.56
N ASP A 268 11.51 -0.98 -22.82
CA ASP A 268 12.94 -1.16 -22.58
C ASP A 268 13.18 -2.00 -21.31
N GLY A 269 13.24 -3.32 -21.46
CA GLY A 269 13.49 -4.24 -20.35
C GLY A 269 12.36 -5.26 -20.16
N THR A 270 12.22 -5.77 -18.93
CA THR A 270 11.18 -6.74 -18.57
C THR A 270 9.96 -6.02 -18.03
N SER A 271 8.78 -6.26 -18.63
CA SER A 271 7.51 -5.76 -18.10
C SER A 271 7.19 -6.44 -16.77
N VAL A 272 7.05 -5.64 -15.71
CA VAL A 272 6.67 -6.08 -14.36
C VAL A 272 5.17 -5.90 -14.16
N PHE A 273 4.65 -4.75 -14.58
CA PHE A 273 3.24 -4.41 -14.40
C PHE A 273 2.75 -3.54 -15.53
N ILE A 274 1.48 -3.72 -15.90
CA ILE A 274 0.76 -2.80 -16.77
C ILE A 274 -0.71 -2.79 -16.34
N GLY A 275 -1.29 -1.60 -16.13
CA GLY A 275 -2.67 -1.46 -15.65
C GLY A 275 -2.90 -0.16 -14.87
N LEU A 276 -4.02 -0.09 -14.16
CA LEU A 276 -4.45 1.09 -13.37
C LEU A 276 -4.16 1.00 -11.86
N GLY A 277 -3.55 -0.09 -11.42
CA GLY A 277 -3.14 -0.28 -10.02
C GLY A 277 -2.11 0.75 -9.55
N THR A 278 -1.90 0.79 -8.23
CA THR A 278 -0.95 1.67 -7.55
C THR A 278 0.17 0.91 -6.82
N SER A 279 0.17 -0.42 -6.95
CA SER A 279 1.19 -1.29 -6.38
C SER A 279 1.32 -2.60 -7.15
N THR A 280 2.52 -3.18 -7.14
CA THR A 280 2.78 -4.50 -7.71
C THR A 280 3.95 -5.16 -6.97
N ALA A 281 3.98 -6.48 -6.90
CA ALA A 281 5.11 -7.23 -6.37
C ALA A 281 5.83 -7.97 -7.50
N ASP A 282 7.15 -7.80 -7.54
CA ASP A 282 8.02 -8.47 -8.50
C ASP A 282 8.78 -9.60 -7.81
N ALA A 283 8.28 -10.82 -7.97
CA ALA A 283 8.91 -12.04 -7.44
C ALA A 283 9.92 -12.66 -8.44
N ALA A 284 10.02 -12.14 -9.67
CA ALA A 284 10.86 -12.70 -10.72
C ALA A 284 12.26 -12.06 -10.74
N VAL A 285 12.86 -11.91 -9.57
CA VAL A 285 14.15 -11.25 -9.32
C VAL A 285 15.09 -12.14 -8.53
N ALA A 286 16.40 -11.96 -8.73
CA ALA A 286 17.43 -12.76 -8.06
C ALA A 286 18.08 -11.99 -6.89
N ALA A 287 18.39 -12.72 -5.81
CA ALA A 287 19.15 -12.18 -4.68
C ALA A 287 20.55 -11.71 -5.12
N GLY A 288 21.04 -10.65 -4.49
CA GLY A 288 22.36 -10.06 -4.81
C GLY A 288 22.43 -9.27 -6.12
N THR A 289 21.32 -9.16 -6.88
CA THR A 289 21.24 -8.31 -8.07
C THR A 289 20.46 -7.04 -7.77
N THR A 290 21.05 -5.88 -8.08
CA THR A 290 20.32 -4.61 -8.04
C THR A 290 19.57 -4.40 -9.35
N TYR A 291 18.26 -4.23 -9.24
CA TYR A 291 17.37 -3.93 -10.34
C TYR A 291 17.00 -2.44 -10.31
N THR A 292 16.86 -1.86 -11.50
CA THR A 292 16.30 -0.53 -11.66
C THR A 292 14.94 -0.66 -12.32
N TYR A 293 13.95 -0.10 -11.65
CA TYR A 293 12.56 -0.04 -12.09
C TYR A 293 12.28 1.35 -12.63
N ALA A 294 11.52 1.41 -13.71
CA ALA A 294 11.00 2.65 -14.25
C ALA A 294 9.50 2.54 -14.46
N ALA A 295 8.78 3.57 -14.01
CA ALA A 295 7.36 3.72 -14.18
C ALA A 295 7.05 4.77 -15.26
N PHE A 296 6.09 4.45 -16.12
CA PHE A 296 5.62 5.30 -17.19
C PHE A 296 4.10 5.34 -17.16
N THR A 297 3.49 6.49 -17.40
CA THR A 297 2.05 6.59 -17.65
C THR A 297 1.79 6.73 -19.14
N TYR A 298 0.63 6.24 -19.57
CA TYR A 298 0.14 6.36 -20.94
C TYR A 298 -1.09 7.25 -20.99
N ASP A 299 -1.28 7.96 -22.10
CA ASP A 299 -2.51 8.68 -22.40
C ASP A 299 -3.37 7.99 -23.48
N HIS A 300 -4.49 8.62 -23.84
CA HIS A 300 -5.37 8.15 -24.92
C HIS A 300 -4.73 8.20 -26.32
N ALA A 301 -3.64 8.95 -26.51
CA ALA A 301 -2.92 9.06 -27.77
C ALA A 301 -1.76 8.05 -27.88
N ALA A 302 -1.53 7.25 -26.84
CA ALA A 302 -0.39 6.34 -26.67
C ALA A 302 0.96 7.04 -26.46
N ASN A 303 0.96 8.31 -26.05
CA ASN A 303 2.16 8.96 -25.55
C ASN A 303 2.53 8.39 -24.18
N SER A 304 3.82 8.29 -23.93
CA SER A 304 4.36 7.84 -22.63
C SER A 304 5.01 9.00 -21.89
N SER A 305 4.76 9.10 -20.59
CA SER A 305 5.43 10.09 -19.73
C SER A 305 6.96 9.92 -19.68
N ALA A 306 7.64 10.87 -19.05
CA ALA A 306 9.00 10.64 -18.55
C ALA A 306 9.02 9.49 -17.51
N SER A 307 10.17 8.84 -17.34
CA SER A 307 10.34 7.76 -16.37
C SER A 307 10.45 8.28 -14.94
N ALA A 308 9.66 7.71 -14.02
CA ALA A 308 9.96 7.75 -12.59
C ALA A 308 10.78 6.51 -12.24
N VAL A 309 11.90 6.66 -11.52
CA VAL A 309 12.90 5.58 -11.37
C VAL A 309 13.17 5.28 -9.91
N VAL A 310 13.27 4.00 -9.58
CA VAL A 310 13.76 3.51 -8.28
C VAL A 310 14.65 2.29 -8.49
N SER A 311 15.67 2.11 -7.66
CA SER A 311 16.50 0.91 -7.66
C SER A 311 16.31 0.14 -6.35
N ALA A 312 16.21 -1.18 -6.47
CA ALA A 312 16.09 -2.08 -5.33
C ALA A 312 16.73 -3.43 -5.64
N ALA A 313 17.10 -4.15 -4.58
CA ALA A 313 17.53 -5.54 -4.65
C ALA A 313 16.70 -6.33 -3.63
N LEU A 314 16.54 -7.64 -3.82
CA LEU A 314 16.00 -8.49 -2.76
C LEU A 314 16.86 -8.36 -1.51
N LEU A 315 16.23 -8.57 -0.35
CA LEU A 315 16.98 -8.76 0.88
C LEU A 315 17.95 -9.94 0.71
N PRO A 316 19.17 -9.85 1.26
CA PRO A 316 20.06 -11.00 1.31
C PRO A 316 19.38 -12.14 2.09
N PRO A 317 19.83 -13.39 1.92
CA PRO A 317 19.38 -14.48 2.79
C PRO A 317 19.52 -14.10 4.27
N PRO A 318 18.60 -14.57 5.14
CA PRO A 318 18.64 -14.29 6.57
C PRO A 318 20.01 -14.68 7.16
N SER A 319 20.53 -13.86 8.07
CA SER A 319 21.82 -14.07 8.73
C SER A 319 21.75 -15.20 9.75
N ASP A 320 22.93 -15.70 10.13
CA ASP A 320 23.03 -16.57 11.30
C ASP A 320 22.50 -15.84 12.54
N GLY A 321 21.68 -16.52 13.33
CA GLY A 321 20.98 -15.97 14.50
C GLY A 321 19.54 -15.53 14.24
N SER A 322 19.14 -15.36 12.96
CA SER A 322 17.75 -15.03 12.62
C SER A 322 16.80 -16.18 12.91
N LEU A 323 15.61 -15.85 13.42
CA LEU A 323 14.48 -16.77 13.46
C LEU A 323 13.61 -16.56 12.22
N VAL A 324 13.29 -17.64 11.52
CA VAL A 324 12.55 -17.59 10.25
C VAL A 324 11.40 -18.58 10.24
N THR A 325 10.33 -18.24 9.53
CA THR A 325 9.23 -19.15 9.20
C THR A 325 8.82 -18.99 7.74
N ASP A 326 8.38 -20.07 7.11
CA ASP A 326 7.83 -20.07 5.74
C ASP A 326 6.30 -20.01 5.72
N GLY A 327 5.68 -19.73 6.87
CA GLY A 327 4.21 -19.73 7.03
C GLY A 327 3.62 -21.11 7.29
N SER A 328 4.43 -22.18 7.33
CA SER A 328 3.97 -23.53 7.70
C SER A 328 3.69 -23.72 9.20
N GLY A 329 4.01 -22.71 10.02
CA GLY A 329 3.93 -22.77 11.48
C GLY A 329 5.16 -23.37 12.16
N THR A 330 6.17 -23.82 11.41
CA THR A 330 7.48 -24.20 11.98
C THR A 330 8.40 -22.97 12.02
N ILE A 331 9.11 -22.80 13.14
CA ILE A 331 10.14 -21.77 13.32
C ILE A 331 11.51 -22.43 13.21
N PHE A 332 12.41 -21.81 12.47
CA PHE A 332 13.79 -22.25 12.28
C PHE A 332 14.76 -21.19 12.81
N LEU A 333 15.80 -21.63 13.51
CA LEU A 333 17.00 -20.82 13.74
C LEU A 333 17.95 -21.00 12.55
N VAL A 334 18.41 -19.90 11.98
CA VAL A 334 19.48 -19.90 10.97
C VAL A 334 20.82 -20.00 11.70
N GLU A 335 21.60 -21.05 11.45
CA GLU A 335 22.93 -21.19 12.06
C GLU A 335 23.87 -21.98 11.14
N GLY A 336 25.03 -21.41 10.81
CA GLY A 336 26.07 -22.06 10.00
C GLY A 336 25.57 -22.51 8.63
N GLY A 337 24.66 -21.74 8.02
CA GLY A 337 24.04 -22.11 6.73
C GLY A 337 23.03 -23.25 6.81
N SER A 338 22.56 -23.61 8.01
CA SER A 338 21.49 -24.59 8.22
C SER A 338 20.26 -23.95 8.86
N LEU A 339 19.09 -24.50 8.55
CA LEU A 339 17.84 -24.24 9.24
C LEU A 339 17.65 -25.30 10.32
N LEU A 340 17.73 -24.89 11.58
CA LEU A 340 17.54 -25.74 12.74
C LEU A 340 16.09 -25.56 13.24
N PRO A 341 15.19 -26.55 13.05
CA PRO A 341 13.83 -26.45 13.54
C PRO A 341 13.82 -26.38 15.07
N LEU A 342 13.04 -25.46 15.64
CA LEU A 342 12.85 -25.38 17.08
C LEU A 342 11.85 -26.45 17.55
N GLU A 343 12.03 -26.96 18.78
CA GLU A 343 11.01 -27.82 19.39
C GLU A 343 9.71 -27.04 19.66
N SER A 344 8.57 -27.70 19.45
CA SER A 344 7.23 -27.11 19.63
C SER A 344 6.87 -26.73 21.06
N THR A 345 7.74 -27.01 22.03
CA THR A 345 7.56 -26.72 23.45
C THR A 345 8.01 -25.32 23.84
N VAL A 346 8.72 -24.61 22.97
CA VAL A 346 9.19 -23.25 23.20
C VAL A 346 8.30 -22.29 22.43
N THR A 347 7.47 -21.50 23.12
CA THR A 347 6.67 -20.47 22.45
C THR A 347 7.49 -19.17 22.30
N PRO A 348 7.22 -18.36 21.26
CA PRO A 348 7.82 -17.03 21.14
C PRO A 348 7.60 -16.17 22.40
N GLU A 349 6.42 -16.26 23.02
CA GLU A 349 6.13 -15.52 24.26
C GLU A 349 6.98 -15.96 25.45
N GLU A 350 7.30 -17.26 25.59
CA GLU A 350 8.18 -17.77 26.65
C GLU A 350 9.63 -17.30 26.50
N LEU A 351 10.02 -16.89 25.30
CA LEU A 351 11.32 -16.31 24.97
C LEU A 351 11.32 -14.78 25.01
N GLY A 352 10.18 -14.14 25.30
CA GLY A 352 10.04 -12.69 25.27
C GLY A 352 10.08 -12.10 23.86
N LEU A 353 9.81 -12.92 22.85
CA LEU A 353 9.82 -12.51 21.44
C LEU A 353 8.45 -11.99 21.04
N SER A 354 8.46 -10.92 20.27
CA SER A 354 7.34 -10.37 19.53
C SER A 354 7.18 -11.07 18.17
N GLY A 355 6.05 -10.85 17.51
CA GLY A 355 5.82 -11.37 16.17
C GLY A 355 6.81 -10.83 15.12
N ASP A 356 7.42 -9.69 15.37
CA ASP A 356 8.38 -9.05 14.47
C ASP A 356 9.79 -9.69 14.53
N ASP A 357 10.09 -10.44 15.60
CA ASP A 357 11.36 -11.13 15.79
C ASP A 357 11.47 -12.43 14.97
N ILE A 358 10.37 -12.82 14.31
CA ILE A 358 10.32 -14.00 13.43
C ILE A 358 10.09 -13.53 12.00
N LEU A 359 11.11 -13.67 11.17
CA LEU A 359 11.04 -13.27 9.77
C LEU A 359 10.17 -14.24 8.98
N LEU A 360 9.13 -13.72 8.33
CA LEU A 360 8.40 -14.44 7.31
C LEU A 360 9.24 -14.48 6.03
N VAL A 361 9.84 -15.63 5.75
CA VAL A 361 10.75 -15.84 4.62
C VAL A 361 10.16 -16.92 3.71
N PRO A 362 9.87 -16.62 2.43
CA PRO A 362 9.27 -17.61 1.54
C PRO A 362 10.22 -18.79 1.34
N ALA A 363 9.64 -19.98 1.13
CA ALA A 363 10.41 -21.21 0.97
C ALA A 363 11.48 -21.14 -0.14
N SER A 364 11.27 -20.32 -1.18
CA SER A 364 12.23 -20.07 -2.25
C SER A 364 13.53 -19.42 -1.74
N ALA A 365 13.44 -18.47 -0.81
CA ALA A 365 14.58 -17.79 -0.21
C ALA A 365 15.31 -18.69 0.82
N LEU A 366 14.62 -19.68 1.37
CA LEU A 366 15.17 -20.67 2.30
C LEU A 366 15.79 -21.91 1.62
N ALA A 367 15.61 -22.07 0.30
CA ALA A 367 16.02 -23.27 -0.43
C ALA A 367 17.55 -23.53 -0.41
N GLY A 368 18.37 -22.49 -0.16
CA GLY A 368 19.82 -22.58 -0.09
C GLY A 368 20.37 -23.14 1.24
N PHE A 369 19.54 -23.27 2.28
CA PHE A 369 19.98 -23.72 3.59
C PHE A 369 19.83 -25.23 3.77
N ALA A 370 20.80 -25.86 4.42
CA ALA A 370 20.69 -27.26 4.81
C ALA A 370 19.63 -27.44 5.92
N ARG A 371 18.86 -28.52 5.89
CA ARG A 371 17.95 -28.83 7.01
C ARG A 371 18.73 -29.55 8.11
N GLY A 372 18.87 -28.90 9.26
CA GLY A 372 19.55 -29.46 10.42
C GLY A 372 18.64 -30.30 11.31
N SER A 373 19.21 -30.81 12.40
CA SER A 373 18.46 -31.52 13.43
C SER A 373 17.65 -30.54 14.27
N VAL A 374 16.56 -31.03 14.86
CA VAL A 374 15.74 -30.26 15.81
C VAL A 374 16.60 -29.77 16.96
N LEU A 375 16.48 -28.48 17.26
CA LEU A 375 17.24 -27.81 18.31
C LEU A 375 16.48 -27.88 19.63
N THR A 376 16.94 -28.74 20.54
CA THR A 376 16.38 -28.92 21.90
C THR A 376 17.15 -28.07 22.93
N VAL A 377 17.27 -26.76 22.71
CA VAL A 377 17.94 -25.85 23.66
C VAL A 377 16.92 -25.15 24.57
N ARG A 378 17.29 -24.88 25.82
CA ARG A 378 16.48 -24.10 26.77
C ARG A 378 16.58 -22.61 26.44
N GLY A 379 15.58 -21.81 26.84
CA GLY A 379 15.45 -20.39 26.50
C GLY A 379 16.72 -19.55 26.61
N GLU A 380 17.47 -19.65 27.72
CA GLU A 380 18.71 -18.87 27.91
C GLU A 380 19.84 -19.21 26.91
N GLU A 381 19.94 -20.45 26.44
CA GLU A 381 20.93 -20.85 25.42
C GLU A 381 20.46 -20.51 24.01
N LEU A 382 19.15 -20.44 23.79
CA LEU A 382 18.60 -19.94 22.54
C LEU A 382 18.83 -18.45 22.41
N LEU A 383 18.55 -17.67 23.47
CA LEU A 383 18.72 -16.22 23.51
C LEU A 383 20.14 -15.79 23.16
N LYS A 384 21.17 -16.56 23.55
CA LYS A 384 22.58 -16.26 23.21
C LYS A 384 22.91 -16.43 21.72
N ARG A 385 22.13 -17.24 21.00
CA ARG A 385 22.36 -17.57 19.58
C ARG A 385 21.63 -16.61 18.65
N MET A 386 20.65 -15.88 19.17
CA MET A 386 19.79 -15.00 18.40
C MET A 386 20.46 -13.67 18.08
N ASP A 387 19.98 -13.06 17.00
CA ASP A 387 20.29 -11.72 16.50
C ASP A 387 18.92 -11.07 16.19
N PRO A 388 18.20 -10.52 17.20
CA PRO A 388 16.82 -10.06 17.06
C PRO A 388 16.66 -8.79 16.22
N ASP A 389 17.64 -7.89 16.25
CA ASP A 389 17.65 -6.65 15.48
C ASP A 389 18.25 -6.80 14.08
N HIS A 390 18.78 -7.99 13.78
CA HIS A 390 19.27 -8.42 12.46
C HIS A 390 20.46 -7.59 11.95
N ASP A 391 21.30 -7.14 12.88
CA ASP A 391 22.43 -6.27 12.65
C ASP A 391 23.74 -7.07 12.41
N ARG A 392 23.66 -8.40 12.58
CA ARG A 392 24.73 -9.42 12.48
C ARG A 392 25.64 -9.50 13.68
N LEU A 393 25.22 -8.98 14.83
CA LEU A 393 25.84 -9.13 16.13
C LEU A 393 24.86 -9.91 17.02
N ARG A 394 25.23 -11.13 17.42
CA ARG A 394 24.34 -11.94 18.25
C ARG A 394 24.29 -11.39 19.68
N ASN A 395 23.20 -11.62 20.39
CA ASN A 395 23.02 -11.25 21.81
C ASN A 395 24.22 -11.59 22.71
N TYR A 396 24.87 -12.74 22.47
CA TYR A 396 26.05 -13.14 23.25
C TYR A 396 27.26 -12.23 23.01
N ASP A 397 27.45 -11.79 21.77
CA ASP A 397 28.51 -10.88 21.37
C ASP A 397 28.15 -9.44 21.78
N GLU A 398 26.90 -9.03 21.60
CA GLU A 398 26.37 -7.74 22.05
C GLU A 398 26.52 -7.51 23.55
N LEU A 399 26.24 -8.53 24.37
CA LEU A 399 26.49 -8.47 25.81
C LEU A 399 27.95 -8.18 26.16
N GLN A 400 28.90 -8.63 25.32
CA GLN A 400 30.32 -8.36 25.51
C GLN A 400 30.72 -6.95 25.08
N TYR A 401 30.14 -6.46 23.98
CA TYR A 401 30.36 -5.09 23.51
C TYR A 401 29.62 -4.07 24.36
N GLY A 402 28.54 -4.46 25.03
CA GLY A 402 27.65 -3.59 25.79
C GLY A 402 26.65 -2.83 24.92
N THR A 403 26.32 -3.38 23.76
CA THR A 403 25.28 -2.91 22.83
C THR A 403 23.90 -3.40 23.28
N ASP A 404 22.83 -2.84 22.72
CA ASP A 404 21.44 -3.21 23.04
C ASP A 404 20.91 -4.26 22.03
N PRO A 405 20.62 -5.51 22.47
CA PRO A 405 20.16 -6.61 21.60
C PRO A 405 18.86 -6.44 20.81
N GLY A 406 18.15 -5.33 21.01
CA GLY A 406 16.98 -4.96 20.23
C GLY A 406 17.17 -3.69 19.42
N ASP A 407 18.41 -3.20 19.32
CA ASP A 407 18.76 -1.96 18.66
C ASP A 407 19.96 -2.13 17.72
N PRO A 408 19.72 -2.20 16.40
CA PRO A 408 20.78 -2.57 15.45
C PRO A 408 21.89 -1.51 15.33
N ASP A 409 21.73 -0.33 15.93
CA ASP A 409 22.67 0.80 15.91
C ASP A 409 22.57 1.46 17.30
N THR A 410 23.31 0.96 18.29
CA THR A 410 23.16 1.34 19.70
C THR A 410 23.54 2.80 19.96
N ASP A 411 24.45 3.38 19.17
CA ASP A 411 24.94 4.74 19.38
C ASP A 411 24.30 5.80 18.47
N TYR A 412 23.49 5.35 17.52
CA TYR A 412 22.66 6.10 16.58
C TYR A 412 23.45 6.89 15.53
N ASP A 413 24.51 6.29 15.02
CA ASP A 413 25.41 6.90 14.05
C ASP A 413 25.17 6.51 12.58
N SER A 414 24.21 5.60 12.35
CA SER A 414 23.85 4.99 11.06
C SER A 414 24.81 3.93 10.52
N TYR A 415 25.65 3.39 11.37
CA TYR A 415 26.29 2.10 11.17
C TYR A 415 25.68 1.11 12.16
N ASP A 416 25.36 -0.09 11.66
CA ASP A 416 24.83 -1.12 12.53
C ASP A 416 25.95 -1.63 13.47
N ASP A 417 25.68 -1.99 14.73
CA ASP A 417 26.70 -2.38 15.71
C ASP A 417 27.58 -3.54 15.18
N GLY A 418 26.94 -4.53 14.54
CA GLY A 418 27.59 -5.64 13.86
C GLY A 418 28.46 -5.22 12.68
N GLN A 419 28.08 -4.17 11.94
CA GLN A 419 28.93 -3.60 10.88
C GLN A 419 30.17 -2.92 11.47
N GLU A 420 30.00 -2.18 12.56
CA GLU A 420 31.09 -1.48 13.23
C GLU A 420 32.10 -2.45 13.83
N VAL A 421 31.64 -3.47 14.55
CA VAL A 421 32.49 -4.53 15.10
C VAL A 421 33.25 -5.25 13.99
N ALA A 422 32.59 -5.62 12.89
CA ALA A 422 33.23 -6.27 11.75
C ALA A 422 34.29 -5.39 11.07
N ALA A 423 34.09 -4.07 11.07
CA ALA A 423 35.02 -3.08 10.53
C ALA A 423 36.07 -2.59 11.54
N GLY A 424 36.01 -3.05 12.79
CA GLY A 424 36.95 -2.71 13.87
C GLY A 424 36.71 -1.35 14.53
N TYR A 425 35.50 -0.79 14.42
CA TYR A 425 35.04 0.41 15.11
C TYR A 425 34.42 0.06 16.48
N ASP A 426 34.17 1.08 17.31
CA ASP A 426 33.56 0.95 18.63
C ASP A 426 32.04 1.17 18.47
N PRO A 427 31.20 0.13 18.59
CA PRO A 427 29.75 0.21 18.29
C PRO A 427 28.97 1.10 19.27
N LEU A 428 29.67 1.65 20.26
CA LEU A 428 29.07 2.54 21.25
C LEU A 428 29.52 3.99 21.06
N ARG A 429 30.30 4.30 20.01
CA ARG A 429 30.85 5.62 19.76
C ARG A 429 30.95 5.99 18.27
N PRO A 430 30.28 7.09 17.86
CA PRO A 430 30.32 7.52 16.47
C PRO A 430 31.73 7.98 16.06
N PRO A 431 32.16 7.72 14.82
CA PRO A 431 33.40 8.25 14.29
C PRO A 431 33.31 9.78 14.19
N THR A 432 34.32 10.46 14.72
CA THR A 432 34.31 11.92 14.78
C THR A 432 34.49 12.52 13.38
N ALA A 433 33.58 13.39 12.95
CA ALA A 433 33.62 14.05 11.65
C ALA A 433 34.98 14.76 11.39
N ARG A 434 35.67 14.41 10.30
CA ARG A 434 37.01 14.96 9.97
C ARG A 434 37.02 16.45 9.57
N THR A 435 35.91 17.02 9.09
CA THR A 435 35.83 18.46 8.71
C THR A 435 34.37 18.97 8.72
N ILE A 436 34.07 20.00 9.53
CA ILE A 436 32.72 20.56 9.70
C ILE A 436 32.51 21.82 8.84
N ASP A 437 31.40 21.90 8.10
CA ASP A 437 30.96 23.11 7.38
C ASP A 437 29.93 23.89 8.19
N ARG A 438 30.38 24.95 8.86
CA ARG A 438 29.51 25.79 9.71
C ARG A 438 28.43 26.55 8.93
N ARG A 439 28.65 26.88 7.66
CA ARG A 439 27.63 27.57 6.83
C ARG A 439 26.54 26.60 6.41
N LEU A 440 26.91 25.35 6.11
CA LEU A 440 25.93 24.30 5.87
C LEU A 440 25.08 24.07 7.12
N VAL A 441 25.70 23.85 8.28
CA VAL A 441 25.01 23.63 9.57
C VAL A 441 23.99 24.73 9.85
N GLN A 442 24.35 26.01 9.67
CA GLN A 442 23.42 27.14 9.87
C GLN A 442 22.22 27.12 8.90
N ARG A 443 22.38 26.62 7.67
CA ARG A 443 21.28 26.56 6.68
C ARG A 443 20.31 25.41 6.93
N VAL A 444 20.79 24.33 7.55
CA VAL A 444 20.01 23.12 7.81
C VAL A 444 19.56 23.00 9.27
N ALA A 445 20.01 23.89 10.15
CA ALA A 445 19.58 23.95 11.54
C ALA A 445 18.05 23.97 11.67
N GLY A 446 17.51 23.07 12.48
CA GLY A 446 16.09 22.91 12.72
C GLY A 446 15.34 22.15 11.63
N LYS A 447 16.02 21.69 10.56
CA LYS A 447 15.40 20.95 9.45
C LYS A 447 15.60 19.46 9.60
N ILE A 448 14.68 18.73 8.99
CA ILE A 448 14.79 17.29 8.76
C ILE A 448 15.48 17.10 7.39
N LEU A 449 16.51 16.26 7.35
CA LEU A 449 17.25 15.89 6.15
C LEU A 449 16.95 14.43 5.81
N LEU A 450 16.85 14.11 4.52
CA LEU A 450 16.67 12.75 4.04
C LEU A 450 17.91 12.35 3.24
N GLN A 451 18.52 11.23 3.58
CA GLN A 451 19.70 10.72 2.89
C GLN A 451 19.30 10.04 1.59
N VAL A 452 19.52 10.71 0.46
CA VAL A 452 18.98 10.31 -0.85
C VAL A 452 19.84 9.30 -1.60
N ASP A 453 21.10 9.11 -1.18
CA ASP A 453 22.08 8.23 -1.82
C ASP A 453 22.25 6.88 -1.09
N ARG A 454 21.46 6.63 -0.03
CA ARG A 454 21.42 5.39 0.77
C ARG A 454 19.96 4.91 0.93
N ARG A 455 19.59 4.34 2.08
CA ARG A 455 18.28 3.70 2.33
C ARG A 455 17.14 4.71 2.62
N GLY A 456 17.29 5.99 2.29
CA GLY A 456 16.29 7.02 2.62
C GLY A 456 16.24 7.33 4.11
N GLU A 457 17.40 7.35 4.76
CA GLU A 457 17.58 7.57 6.20
C GLU A 457 17.20 9.01 6.58
N ALA A 458 16.41 9.18 7.63
CA ALA A 458 15.95 10.50 8.10
C ALA A 458 16.84 11.03 9.23
N TRP A 459 17.16 12.32 9.17
CA TRP A 459 18.05 12.99 10.10
C TRP A 459 17.43 14.30 10.57
N TRP A 460 17.56 14.67 11.84
CA TRP A 460 17.16 15.99 12.31
C TRP A 460 18.38 16.76 12.77
N VAL A 461 18.53 18.00 12.28
CA VAL A 461 19.60 18.89 12.74
C VAL A 461 19.06 19.77 13.84
N HIS A 462 19.60 19.62 15.03
CA HIS A 462 19.15 20.37 16.19
C HIS A 462 19.37 21.89 15.99
N PRO A 463 18.34 22.73 16.16
CA PRO A 463 18.36 24.14 15.79
C PRO A 463 19.42 24.98 16.52
N THR A 464 19.68 24.70 17.81
CA THR A 464 20.71 25.42 18.59
C THR A 464 22.07 24.74 18.63
N ARG A 465 22.12 23.39 18.73
CA ARG A 465 23.37 22.62 18.81
C ARG A 465 24.06 22.43 17.45
N GLY A 466 23.30 22.46 16.36
CA GLY A 466 23.83 22.24 15.00
C GLY A 466 24.29 20.81 14.73
N GLU A 467 23.99 19.89 15.65
CA GLU A 467 24.27 18.46 15.54
C GLU A 467 23.14 17.75 14.81
N ARG A 468 23.46 16.77 13.97
CA ARG A 468 22.48 15.87 13.35
C ARG A 468 22.24 14.65 14.22
N TYR A 469 20.99 14.22 14.29
CA TYR A 469 20.54 13.05 15.01
C TYR A 469 19.81 12.13 14.05
N TYR A 470 20.16 10.84 14.06
CA TYR A 470 19.52 9.85 13.21
C TYR A 470 18.13 9.50 13.75
N LEU A 471 17.13 9.46 12.86
CA LEU A 471 15.72 9.21 13.17
C LEU A 471 15.29 7.92 12.47
N ARG A 472 15.91 6.80 12.83
CA ARG A 472 15.79 5.52 12.10
C ARG A 472 14.35 5.00 11.98
N ASN A 473 13.53 5.23 13.00
CA ASN A 473 12.15 4.79 13.06
C ASN A 473 11.30 5.73 13.93
N GLY A 474 10.00 5.47 13.95
CA GLY A 474 9.04 6.23 14.72
C GLY A 474 9.29 6.27 16.24
N LYS A 475 9.80 5.18 16.84
CA LYS A 475 10.10 5.08 18.28
C LYS A 475 11.26 5.97 18.67
N ILE A 476 12.34 5.95 17.91
CA ILE A 476 13.55 6.77 18.12
C ILE A 476 13.31 8.21 17.77
N ALA A 477 12.56 8.44 16.69
CA ALA A 477 12.04 9.76 16.39
C ALA A 477 11.29 10.33 17.59
N TYR A 478 10.34 9.59 18.17
CA TYR A 478 9.56 10.01 19.33
C TYR A 478 10.41 10.20 20.61
N ALA A 479 11.39 9.33 20.84
CA ALA A 479 12.27 9.42 22.00
C ALA A 479 13.24 10.62 21.87
N ALA A 480 13.84 10.83 20.70
CA ALA A 480 14.64 12.01 20.37
C ALA A 480 13.80 13.30 20.48
N MET A 481 12.54 13.26 20.04
CA MET A 481 11.58 14.35 20.21
C MET A 481 11.39 14.69 21.68
N ARG A 482 11.12 13.71 22.56
CA ARG A 482 10.94 13.99 23.99
C ARG A 482 12.22 14.51 24.64
N TYR A 483 13.37 13.95 24.30
CA TYR A 483 14.64 14.31 24.94
C TYR A 483 15.19 15.67 24.50
N LEU A 484 15.02 16.02 23.22
CA LEU A 484 15.57 17.23 22.61
C LEU A 484 14.52 18.34 22.40
N SER A 485 13.27 18.12 22.84
CA SER A 485 12.19 19.10 22.75
C SER A 485 12.34 20.26 23.71
N LEU A 486 11.70 21.37 23.35
CA LEU A 486 11.33 22.40 24.31
C LEU A 486 9.90 22.15 24.81
N GLY A 487 9.72 22.19 26.13
CA GLY A 487 8.39 22.26 26.72
C GLY A 487 7.69 23.55 26.31
N VAL A 488 6.43 23.43 25.88
CA VAL A 488 5.57 24.56 25.51
C VAL A 488 4.22 24.41 26.20
N SER A 489 3.68 25.51 26.73
CA SER A 489 2.36 25.49 27.36
C SER A 489 1.27 25.29 26.30
N ALA A 490 0.12 24.74 26.69
CA ALA A 490 -1.01 24.59 25.75
C ALA A 490 -1.49 25.96 25.20
N ALA A 491 -1.34 27.02 26.00
CA ALA A 491 -1.66 28.39 25.60
C ALA A 491 -0.70 28.91 24.51
N ASP A 492 0.61 28.79 24.72
CA ASP A 492 1.61 29.18 23.71
C ASP A 492 1.52 28.31 22.46
N LEU A 493 1.24 27.01 22.63
CA LEU A 493 1.06 26.09 21.51
C LEU A 493 -0.15 26.50 20.66
N ALA A 494 -1.25 26.95 21.28
CA ALA A 494 -2.44 27.42 20.57
C ALA A 494 -2.15 28.63 19.67
N GLU A 495 -1.19 29.48 20.03
CA GLU A 495 -0.80 30.68 19.28
C GLU A 495 0.12 30.40 18.07
N ILE A 496 0.49 29.14 17.82
CA ILE A 496 1.31 28.74 16.66
C ILE A 496 0.40 28.25 15.52
N PRO A 497 0.55 28.68 14.26
CA PRO A 497 -0.30 28.23 13.15
C PRO A 497 -0.34 26.71 12.97
N ARG A 498 -1.53 26.14 12.75
CA ARG A 498 -1.70 24.71 12.40
C ARG A 498 -1.61 24.51 10.89
N ALA A 499 -0.93 23.47 10.46
CA ALA A 499 -0.86 23.11 9.05
C ALA A 499 -2.28 22.89 8.45
N GLY A 500 -2.56 23.50 7.30
CA GLY A 500 -3.87 23.41 6.62
C GLY A 500 -4.91 24.44 7.09
N THR A 501 -4.51 25.45 7.85
CA THR A 501 -5.38 26.57 8.27
C THR A 501 -4.84 27.90 7.77
N ASP A 502 -5.71 28.90 7.58
CA ASP A 502 -5.32 30.28 7.21
C ASP A 502 -4.84 31.11 8.42
N ASP A 503 -4.64 30.48 9.58
CA ASP A 503 -4.21 31.13 10.80
C ASP A 503 -2.73 31.59 10.66
N ARG A 504 -2.46 32.84 11.06
CA ARG A 504 -1.12 33.42 11.01
C ARG A 504 -0.39 33.38 12.35
N GLY A 505 -1.10 33.09 13.46
CA GLY A 505 -0.54 32.94 14.80
C GLY A 505 0.34 34.13 15.28
N ASP A 506 1.15 33.91 16.32
CA ASP A 506 2.15 34.88 16.79
C ASP A 506 3.49 34.70 16.05
N ALA A 507 3.81 35.67 15.19
CA ALA A 507 5.03 35.66 14.38
C ALA A 507 6.35 35.70 15.18
N ALA A 508 6.37 36.31 16.37
CA ALA A 508 7.55 36.36 17.23
C ALA A 508 7.76 35.01 17.92
N LEU A 509 6.66 34.37 18.36
CA LEU A 509 6.68 33.04 18.95
C LEU A 509 7.10 31.99 17.92
N VAL A 510 6.51 32.02 16.72
CA VAL A 510 6.85 31.14 15.58
C VAL A 510 8.33 31.27 15.22
N LYS A 511 8.85 32.50 15.14
CA LYS A 511 10.27 32.73 14.83
C LYS A 511 11.21 32.18 15.90
N ARG A 512 10.82 32.26 17.18
CA ARG A 512 11.63 31.77 18.31
C ARG A 512 11.67 30.25 18.37
N LEU A 513 10.53 29.61 18.10
CA LEU A 513 10.36 28.16 18.22
C LEU A 513 10.65 27.41 16.91
N SER A 514 10.84 28.12 15.80
CA SER A 514 11.11 27.57 14.49
C SER A 514 12.19 26.48 14.50
N GLY A 515 11.89 25.32 13.92
CA GLY A 515 12.81 24.18 13.82
C GLY A 515 12.96 23.33 15.07
N HIS A 516 12.28 23.70 16.15
CA HIS A 516 12.22 22.89 17.35
C HIS A 516 11.09 21.87 17.27
N ILE A 517 11.32 20.75 17.93
CA ILE A 517 10.26 19.86 18.36
C ILE A 517 9.76 20.39 19.70
N LEU A 518 8.46 20.51 19.84
CA LEU A 518 7.77 21.07 20.99
C LEU A 518 6.98 19.95 21.69
N LEU A 519 7.01 19.95 23.03
CA LEU A 519 6.25 19.02 23.85
C LEU A 519 5.23 19.81 24.67
N SER A 520 3.94 19.49 24.51
CA SER A 520 2.88 20.08 25.33
C SER A 520 3.04 19.62 26.78
N VAL A 521 3.25 20.55 27.72
CA VAL A 521 3.38 20.22 29.14
C VAL A 521 2.04 20.02 29.86
N ASP A 522 0.94 20.47 29.25
CA ASP A 522 -0.38 20.51 29.89
C ASP A 522 -1.38 19.47 29.34
N GLU A 523 -1.09 18.88 28.17
CA GLU A 523 -1.93 17.87 27.50
C GLU A 523 -1.08 16.65 27.13
N SER A 524 -1.17 15.58 27.95
CA SER A 524 -0.72 14.20 27.66
C SER A 524 0.71 13.97 27.12
N GLY A 525 1.57 15.00 27.07
CA GLY A 525 2.90 14.93 26.46
C GLY A 525 2.86 14.79 24.93
N GLU A 526 1.94 15.49 24.27
CA GLU A 526 1.83 15.54 22.80
C GLU A 526 3.03 16.25 22.15
N ALA A 527 3.60 15.64 21.11
CA ALA A 527 4.76 16.16 20.39
C ALA A 527 4.35 16.87 19.10
N TRP A 528 5.01 17.99 18.80
CA TRP A 528 4.73 18.84 17.65
C TRP A 528 6.03 19.30 16.99
N TYR A 529 6.14 19.27 15.67
CA TYR A 529 7.27 19.87 14.95
C TYR A 529 6.86 21.21 14.35
N LEU A 530 7.65 22.26 14.61
CA LEU A 530 7.46 23.57 13.99
C LEU A 530 8.39 23.72 12.79
N ASN A 531 7.84 23.61 11.58
CA ASN A 531 8.64 23.60 10.36
C ASN A 531 9.23 24.99 10.05
N PRO A 532 10.56 25.11 9.88
CA PRO A 532 11.20 26.39 9.51
C PRO A 532 10.80 26.95 8.15
N ALA A 533 10.32 26.10 7.24
CA ALA A 533 10.01 26.52 5.87
C ALA A 533 8.68 27.28 5.77
N ASP A 534 7.69 26.89 6.57
CA ASP A 534 6.33 27.45 6.49
C ASP A 534 5.83 28.06 7.81
N GLY A 535 6.53 27.87 8.93
CA GLY A 535 6.15 28.40 10.24
C GLY A 535 4.93 27.69 10.87
N HIS A 536 4.52 26.54 10.35
CA HIS A 536 3.38 25.78 10.86
C HIS A 536 3.81 24.63 11.78
N ARG A 537 2.95 24.32 12.75
CA ARG A 537 3.10 23.14 13.61
C ARG A 537 2.43 21.91 13.00
N TYR A 538 3.13 20.80 13.12
CA TYR A 538 2.73 19.47 12.67
C TYR A 538 2.58 18.55 13.86
N TYR A 539 1.43 17.89 13.98
CA TYR A 539 1.19 16.97 15.08
C TYR A 539 1.95 15.66 14.86
N LEU A 540 2.76 15.27 15.84
CA LEU A 540 3.52 14.03 15.86
C LEU A 540 2.82 13.04 16.78
N ARG A 541 1.62 12.62 16.36
CA ARG A 541 0.73 11.77 17.17
C ARG A 541 1.37 10.43 17.57
N ASP A 542 2.21 9.87 16.70
CA ASP A 542 2.86 8.59 16.84
C ASP A 542 4.12 8.54 15.96
N GLY A 543 4.83 7.42 16.04
CA GLY A 543 6.04 7.17 15.27
C GLY A 543 5.84 7.20 13.76
N ASP A 544 4.68 6.76 13.26
CA ASP A 544 4.36 6.74 11.85
C ASP A 544 4.08 8.15 11.32
N ALA A 545 3.32 8.96 12.05
CA ALA A 545 3.05 10.37 11.71
C ALA A 545 4.34 11.20 11.70
N ALA A 546 5.26 10.91 12.62
CA ALA A 546 6.60 11.45 12.61
C ALA A 546 7.40 11.03 11.38
N TYR A 547 7.36 9.75 11.03
CA TYR A 547 8.02 9.21 9.84
C TYR A 547 7.46 9.81 8.53
N TRP A 548 6.13 9.97 8.44
CA TRP A 548 5.44 10.62 7.32
C TRP A 548 5.85 12.09 7.17
N LEU A 549 5.93 12.83 8.28
CA LEU A 549 6.42 14.20 8.27
C LEU A 549 7.87 14.28 7.80
N MET A 550 8.72 13.35 8.25
CA MET A 550 10.13 13.27 7.89
C MET A 550 10.33 13.04 6.39
N ARG A 551 9.47 12.28 5.72
CA ARG A 551 9.56 12.07 4.27
C ARG A 551 9.01 13.22 3.44
N TYR A 552 7.88 13.80 3.84
CA TYR A 552 7.18 14.77 2.99
C TYR A 552 7.78 16.20 3.08
N ARG A 553 8.47 16.54 4.17
CA ARG A 553 8.97 17.91 4.44
C ARG A 553 10.48 17.99 4.66
N SER A 554 11.23 16.92 4.39
CA SER A 554 12.68 16.91 4.50
C SER A 554 13.38 17.56 3.30
N LEU A 555 14.63 17.94 3.52
CA LEU A 555 15.55 18.30 2.45
C LEU A 555 16.44 17.11 2.11
N GLY A 556 16.55 16.77 0.82
CA GLY A 556 17.50 15.76 0.37
C GLY A 556 18.95 16.17 0.68
N ALA A 557 19.72 15.25 1.25
CA ALA A 557 21.14 15.41 1.51
C ALA A 557 21.88 14.13 1.09
N THR A 558 23.09 14.27 0.53
CA THR A 558 23.96 13.12 0.27
C THR A 558 24.78 12.77 1.52
N THR A 559 25.31 11.55 1.59
CA THR A 559 26.25 11.10 2.63
C THR A 559 27.40 12.09 2.81
N ALA A 560 28.01 12.55 1.71
CA ALA A 560 29.09 13.54 1.72
C ALA A 560 28.67 14.94 2.23
N THR A 561 27.38 15.26 2.19
CA THR A 561 26.80 16.49 2.75
C THR A 561 26.54 16.33 4.24
N LEU A 562 26.07 15.16 4.64
CA LEU A 562 25.80 14.83 6.03
C LEU A 562 27.09 14.73 6.86
N GLU A 563 28.17 14.17 6.31
CA GLU A 563 29.48 14.06 7.00
C GLU A 563 30.08 15.42 7.41
N LYS A 564 29.64 16.50 6.76
CA LYS A 564 30.06 17.88 7.07
C LYS A 564 29.29 18.51 8.23
N ILE A 565 28.29 17.81 8.76
CA ILE A 565 27.46 18.20 9.90
C ILE A 565 27.87 17.33 11.08
N PRO A 566 28.21 17.92 12.25
CA PRO A 566 28.59 17.14 13.43
C PRO A 566 27.45 16.22 13.83
N ILE A 567 27.77 14.98 14.19
CA ILE A 567 26.79 14.02 14.69
C ILE A 567 26.59 14.19 16.19
N GLY A 568 25.34 14.15 16.64
CA GLY A 568 24.96 14.25 18.05
C GLY A 568 24.71 12.86 18.62
N THR A 569 25.14 12.63 19.86
CA THR A 569 25.01 11.33 20.53
C THR A 569 23.77 11.32 21.42
N LEU A 570 22.92 10.29 21.27
CA LEU A 570 21.73 10.07 22.12
C LEU A 570 21.93 8.98 23.19
N ARG A 571 23.10 8.32 23.19
CA ARG A 571 23.49 7.27 24.15
C ARG A 571 23.23 7.64 25.61
N GLY A 572 22.57 6.73 26.33
CA GLY A 572 22.27 6.83 27.78
C GLY A 572 21.14 7.81 28.15
N LYS A 573 20.42 8.34 27.17
CA LYS A 573 19.36 9.36 27.33
C LYS A 573 18.03 8.96 26.71
N LEU A 574 18.02 7.89 25.92
CA LEU A 574 16.82 7.25 25.39
C LEU A 574 16.59 5.93 26.14
N PRO A 575 15.32 5.57 26.42
CA PRO A 575 14.97 4.36 27.16
C PRO A 575 15.05 3.09 26.32
#